data_AF-A0A0Q8L252-F1
#
_entry.id   AF-A0A0Q8L252-F1
#
_cell.length_a   1.000
_cell.length_b   1.000
_cell.length_c   1.000
_cell.angle_alpha   90.00
_cell.angle_beta   90.00
_cell.angle_gamma   90.00
#
_symmetry.space_group_name_H-M   'P 1'
#
loop_
_entity.id
_entity.type
_entity.pdbx_description
1 polymer ?
#
loop_
_entity_poly.entity_id
_entity_poly.type
_entity_poly.pdbx_seq_one_letter_code
_entity_poly.pdbx_strand_id
1 'polypeptide(L)'
;MIVSYYGSDPSAFRLPCENRVDYKGGKWDGIHALFAERPELLDHYRYIWFPDDDIEADRATIEALFVNMRRFDLHVGQPALTLDSYYTHLPFLRCKSFEFRLVDKIEVMAPCIRSDIVAKMLPLFEHSMGGFGLDSLWTRLAVRNLGTSAVFDALPVRHTRPVGVHLATTMLGSGHTAESELRQLGLRYGFGEFFPLSYEAVDLKGRRWRSRPIIGLRMVADYVLGRRAFRQLHKWKRRLWHLLRRQYSRPVELSQIKL
;
A
#
# COMPACT_ATOMS: atom_id res chain seq x y z
N MET A 1 7.02 17.25 4.17
CA MET A 1 6.05 16.40 4.89
C MET A 1 4.86 17.25 5.22
N ILE A 2 3.64 16.75 4.98
CA ILE A 2 2.40 17.40 5.39
C ILE A 2 1.68 16.42 6.32
N VAL A 3 1.26 16.87 7.49
CA VAL A 3 0.47 16.07 8.43
C VAL A 3 -1.01 16.38 8.20
N SER A 4 -1.78 15.37 7.80
CA SER A 4 -3.24 15.50 7.65
C SER A 4 -3.91 15.01 8.93
N TYR A 5 -4.48 15.91 9.71
CA TYR A 5 -5.18 15.60 10.95
C TYR A 5 -6.70 15.62 10.75
N TYR A 6 -7.38 14.53 11.12
CA TYR A 6 -8.84 14.41 11.00
C TYR A 6 -9.57 14.27 12.35
N GLY A 7 -8.85 14.43 13.48
CA GLY A 7 -9.44 14.42 14.80
C GLY A 7 -10.18 15.72 15.16
N SER A 8 -10.73 15.78 16.37
CA SER A 8 -11.57 16.90 16.83
C SER A 8 -10.91 17.91 17.73
N ASP A 9 -9.72 17.62 18.24
CA ASP A 9 -8.96 18.55 19.05
C ASP A 9 -7.92 19.28 18.19
N PRO A 10 -8.09 20.58 17.89
CA PRO A 10 -7.15 21.34 17.08
C PRO A 10 -5.77 21.51 17.74
N SER A 11 -5.67 21.31 19.06
CA SER A 11 -4.43 21.40 19.83
C SER A 11 -3.66 20.07 19.91
N ALA A 12 -4.34 18.94 19.74
CA ALA A 12 -3.73 17.62 19.86
C ALA A 12 -2.62 17.41 18.84
N PHE A 13 -1.49 16.82 19.26
CA PHE A 13 -0.35 16.44 18.41
C PHE A 13 0.31 17.58 17.62
N ARG A 14 0.05 18.85 17.97
CA ARG A 14 0.72 19.99 17.34
C ARG A 14 2.21 20.01 17.70
N LEU A 15 3.08 19.95 16.70
CA LEU A 15 4.53 20.13 16.88
C LEU A 15 5.01 21.49 16.36
N PRO A 16 6.08 22.07 16.95
CA PRO A 16 6.70 23.27 16.39
C PRO A 16 7.18 23.03 14.95
N CYS A 17 6.85 23.95 14.04
CA CYS A 17 7.24 23.93 12.63
C CYS A 17 6.68 22.76 11.79
N GLU A 18 5.59 22.11 12.22
CA GLU A 18 4.90 21.14 11.36
C GLU A 18 4.08 21.83 10.26
N ASN A 19 4.14 21.29 9.04
CA ASN A 19 3.19 21.66 8.00
C ASN A 19 1.96 20.76 8.17
N ARG A 20 0.94 21.24 8.88
CA ARG A 20 -0.28 20.48 9.19
C ARG A 20 -1.50 21.10 8.54
N VAL A 21 -2.40 20.23 8.08
CA VAL A 21 -3.76 20.56 7.61
C VAL A 21 -4.78 19.77 8.43
N ASP A 22 -5.92 20.40 8.71
CA ASP A 22 -6.98 19.84 9.56
C ASP A 22 -8.25 19.66 8.72
N TYR A 23 -8.58 18.42 8.34
CA TYR A 23 -9.75 18.09 7.54
C TYR A 23 -10.55 16.97 8.19
N LYS A 24 -11.87 17.13 8.29
CA LYS A 24 -12.77 16.10 8.80
C LYS A 24 -12.98 14.98 7.77
N GLY A 25 -13.35 13.80 8.26
CA GLY A 25 -13.53 12.59 7.46
C GLY A 25 -12.45 11.57 7.80
N GLY A 26 -11.94 10.88 6.78
CA GLY A 26 -10.81 9.97 6.88
C GLY A 26 -9.55 10.48 6.19
N LYS A 27 -8.56 9.58 6.09
CA LYS A 27 -7.27 9.85 5.43
C LYS A 27 -7.44 10.38 4.01
N TRP A 28 -8.27 9.72 3.21
CA TRP A 28 -8.40 10.07 1.79
C TRP A 28 -9.27 11.32 1.57
N ASP A 29 -10.25 11.59 2.43
CA ASP A 29 -10.97 12.87 2.42
C ASP A 29 -10.01 14.05 2.66
N GLY A 30 -9.12 13.93 3.65
CA GLY A 30 -8.12 14.96 3.93
C GLY A 30 -7.09 15.13 2.81
N ILE A 31 -6.66 14.03 2.17
CA ILE A 31 -5.79 14.08 0.99
C ILE A 31 -6.50 14.76 -0.19
N HIS A 32 -7.77 14.43 -0.44
CA HIS A 32 -8.57 15.06 -1.48
C HIS A 32 -8.69 16.57 -1.25
N ALA A 33 -9.07 16.99 -0.03
CA ALA A 33 -9.21 18.39 0.32
C ALA A 33 -7.89 19.17 0.16
N LEU A 34 -6.76 18.58 0.56
CA LEU A 34 -5.44 19.18 0.37
C LEU A 34 -5.12 19.45 -1.10
N PHE A 35 -5.33 18.47 -1.99
CA PHE A 35 -5.05 18.65 -3.41
C PHE A 35 -6.08 19.50 -4.15
N ALA A 36 -7.32 19.58 -3.63
CA ALA A 36 -8.32 20.52 -4.14
C ALA A 36 -7.95 21.98 -3.80
N GLU A 37 -7.44 22.22 -2.59
CA GLU A 37 -6.98 23.55 -2.14
C GLU A 37 -5.63 23.93 -2.78
N ARG A 38 -4.74 22.95 -2.97
CA ARG A 38 -3.35 23.13 -3.42
C ARG A 38 -3.00 22.22 -4.59
N PRO A 39 -3.66 22.39 -5.76
CA PRO A 39 -3.44 21.52 -6.92
C PRO A 39 -1.99 21.57 -7.43
N GLU A 40 -1.28 22.67 -7.22
CA GLU A 40 0.12 22.86 -7.63
C GLU A 40 1.08 21.85 -6.97
N LEU A 41 0.68 21.21 -5.87
CA LEU A 41 1.47 20.14 -5.25
C LEU A 41 1.65 18.95 -6.20
N LEU A 42 0.70 18.67 -7.10
CA LEU A 42 0.83 17.59 -8.09
C LEU A 42 1.87 17.91 -9.17
N ASP A 43 2.08 19.20 -9.44
CA ASP A 43 3.07 19.68 -10.40
C ASP A 43 4.47 19.75 -9.78
N HIS A 44 4.56 20.10 -8.50
CA HIS A 44 5.83 20.20 -7.78
C HIS A 44 6.46 18.85 -7.43
N TYR A 45 5.65 17.81 -7.23
CA TYR A 45 6.14 16.50 -6.80
C TYR A 45 5.84 15.41 -7.82
N ARG A 46 6.87 14.76 -8.35
CA ARG A 46 6.70 13.57 -9.22
C ARG A 46 6.15 12.35 -8.47
N TYR A 47 6.49 12.19 -7.20
CA TYR A 47 6.10 11.06 -6.35
C TYR A 47 5.64 11.56 -5.00
N ILE A 48 4.54 11.00 -4.49
CA ILE A 48 3.94 11.37 -3.21
C ILE A 48 3.74 10.08 -2.41
N TRP A 49 4.21 10.05 -1.17
CA TRP A 49 4.06 8.91 -0.25
C TRP A 49 2.95 9.18 0.76
N PHE A 50 2.02 8.23 0.90
CA PHE A 50 0.84 8.33 1.77
C PHE A 50 0.88 7.28 2.89
N PRO A 51 1.82 7.34 3.85
CA PRO A 51 1.83 6.44 5.00
C PRO A 51 0.66 6.71 5.95
N ASP A 52 0.15 5.67 6.59
CA ASP A 52 -0.68 5.77 7.79
C ASP A 52 0.15 6.29 8.98
N ASP A 53 -0.52 6.80 10.00
CA ASP A 53 0.08 7.44 11.19
C ASP A 53 0.87 6.47 12.08
N ASP A 54 0.75 5.17 11.86
CA ASP A 54 1.39 4.10 12.62
C ASP A 54 2.46 3.32 11.85
N ILE A 55 2.95 3.91 10.76
CA ILE A 55 4.12 3.44 10.03
C ILE A 55 5.38 4.06 10.60
N GLU A 56 6.19 3.22 11.24
CA GLU A 56 7.53 3.58 11.67
C GLU A 56 8.53 3.36 10.52
N ALA A 57 9.20 4.44 10.12
CA ALA A 57 10.22 4.46 9.09
C ALA A 57 11.35 5.43 9.46
N ASP A 58 12.58 5.10 9.09
CA ASP A 58 13.71 6.02 9.21
C ASP A 58 13.89 6.87 7.94
N ARG A 59 14.67 7.95 8.08
CA ARG A 59 14.96 8.89 7.00
C ARG A 59 15.60 8.20 5.79
N ALA A 60 16.56 7.30 6.02
CA ALA A 60 17.29 6.64 4.94
C ALA A 60 16.37 5.76 4.07
N THR A 61 15.42 5.07 4.71
CA THR A 61 14.39 4.26 4.06
C THR A 61 13.47 5.12 3.21
N ILE A 62 13.02 6.27 3.72
CA ILE A 62 12.17 7.22 2.99
C ILE A 62 12.90 7.77 1.76
N GLU A 63 14.15 8.23 1.93
CA GLU A 63 14.96 8.75 0.82
C GLU A 63 15.19 7.68 -0.25
N ALA A 64 15.55 6.46 0.16
CA ALA A 64 15.76 5.33 -0.74
C ALA A 64 14.48 4.89 -1.47
N LEU A 65 13.31 4.98 -0.83
CA LEU A 65 12.02 4.72 -1.46
C LEU A 65 11.83 5.65 -2.67
N PHE A 66 11.97 6.95 -2.48
CA PHE A 66 11.81 7.92 -3.58
C PHE A 66 12.89 7.77 -4.67
N VAL A 67 14.12 7.44 -4.29
CA VAL A 67 15.19 7.12 -5.25
C VAL A 67 14.81 5.91 -6.12
N ASN A 68 14.33 4.83 -5.49
CA ASN A 68 13.96 3.61 -6.22
C ASN A 68 12.71 3.81 -7.08
N MET A 69 11.71 4.55 -6.60
CA MET A 69 10.54 4.93 -7.40
C MET A 69 10.95 5.62 -8.70
N ARG A 70 11.88 6.59 -8.62
CA ARG A 70 12.43 7.27 -9.80
C ARG A 70 13.28 6.35 -10.67
N ARG A 71 14.20 5.58 -10.07
CA ARG A 71 15.14 4.69 -10.77
C ARG A 71 14.41 3.64 -11.63
N PHE A 72 13.31 3.11 -11.12
CA PHE A 72 12.52 2.08 -11.80
C PHE A 72 11.31 2.66 -12.57
N ASP A 73 11.14 3.98 -12.57
CA ASP A 73 9.99 4.70 -13.15
C ASP A 73 8.64 4.05 -12.80
N LEU A 74 8.44 3.76 -11.51
CA LEU A 74 7.22 3.12 -11.05
C LEU A 74 6.05 4.09 -11.11
N HIS A 75 4.85 3.54 -11.28
CA HIS A 75 3.57 4.22 -11.08
C HIS A 75 3.20 4.21 -9.61
N VAL A 76 3.38 3.06 -8.95
CA VAL A 76 3.04 2.84 -7.55
C VAL A 76 4.09 1.94 -6.91
N GLY A 77 4.46 2.19 -5.66
CA GLY A 77 5.24 1.24 -4.90
C GLY A 77 5.04 1.41 -3.41
N GLN A 78 5.53 0.47 -2.62
CA GLN A 78 5.54 0.61 -1.18
C GLN A 78 6.78 -0.05 -0.57
N PRO A 79 7.25 0.42 0.58
CA PRO A 79 8.15 -0.39 1.41
C PRO A 79 7.47 -1.71 1.81
N ALA A 80 8.26 -2.76 1.99
CA ALA A 80 7.75 -3.99 2.61
C ALA A 80 7.54 -3.78 4.13
N LEU A 81 6.77 -4.65 4.75
CA LEU A 81 6.58 -4.66 6.20
C LEU A 81 7.58 -5.58 6.89
N THR A 82 8.14 -5.17 8.03
CA THR A 82 8.91 -6.07 8.89
C THR A 82 8.04 -7.23 9.40
N LEU A 83 8.65 -8.37 9.76
CA LEU A 83 7.88 -9.55 10.22
C LEU A 83 7.15 -9.31 11.55
N ASP A 84 7.64 -8.38 12.36
CA ASP A 84 7.03 -7.95 13.62
C ASP A 84 5.97 -6.85 13.44
N SER A 85 5.62 -6.51 12.20
CA SER A 85 4.50 -5.64 11.88
C SER A 85 3.15 -6.31 12.15
N TYR A 86 2.12 -5.51 12.43
CA TYR A 86 0.74 -5.93 12.16
C TYR A 86 0.50 -5.94 10.65
N TYR A 87 -0.22 -6.93 10.12
CA TYR A 87 -0.43 -7.03 8.68
C TYR A 87 -1.74 -7.76 8.34
N THR A 88 -2.32 -7.42 7.19
CA THR A 88 -3.46 -8.13 6.61
C THR A 88 -2.99 -9.18 5.61
N HIS A 89 -2.07 -8.79 4.72
CA HIS A 89 -1.65 -9.60 3.57
C HIS A 89 -0.18 -10.01 3.67
N LEU A 90 0.08 -11.32 3.79
CA LEU A 90 1.44 -11.88 3.80
C LEU A 90 2.35 -11.42 2.63
N PRO A 91 1.84 -11.18 1.40
CA PRO A 91 2.69 -10.71 0.33
C PRO A 91 3.34 -9.34 0.58
N PHE A 92 2.84 -8.52 1.50
CA PHE A 92 3.48 -7.22 1.81
C PHE A 92 4.55 -7.30 2.88
N LEU A 93 4.72 -8.45 3.56
CA LEU A 93 5.87 -8.65 4.44
C LEU A 93 7.17 -8.76 3.64
N ARG A 94 8.27 -8.35 4.27
CA ARG A 94 9.62 -8.44 3.73
C ARG A 94 10.02 -9.90 3.53
N CYS A 95 10.46 -10.22 2.31
CA CYS A 95 11.15 -11.45 1.96
C CYS A 95 12.64 -11.17 1.69
N LYS A 96 13.54 -11.68 2.54
CA LYS A 96 15.00 -11.42 2.41
C LYS A 96 15.64 -12.05 1.16
N SER A 97 14.90 -12.89 0.43
CA SER A 97 15.36 -13.44 -0.85
C SER A 97 15.40 -12.40 -1.97
N PHE A 98 14.77 -11.23 -1.78
CA PHE A 98 14.56 -10.23 -2.82
C PHE A 98 15.01 -8.83 -2.37
N GLU A 99 15.41 -8.00 -3.33
CA GLU A 99 15.55 -6.56 -3.18
C GLU A 99 14.18 -5.89 -3.34
N PHE A 100 13.45 -6.29 -4.38
CA PHE A 100 12.08 -5.87 -4.64
C PHE A 100 11.31 -6.92 -5.44
N ARG A 101 9.98 -6.79 -5.40
CA ARG A 101 9.03 -7.63 -6.14
C ARG A 101 8.08 -6.74 -6.92
N LEU A 102 7.92 -7.03 -8.21
CA LEU A 102 6.87 -6.44 -9.03
C LEU A 102 5.54 -7.12 -8.70
N VAL A 103 4.54 -6.32 -8.35
CA VAL A 103 3.26 -6.78 -7.81
C VAL A 103 2.09 -6.18 -8.58
N ASP A 104 0.95 -6.85 -8.57
CA ASP A 104 -0.26 -6.39 -9.26
C ASP A 104 -1.14 -5.47 -8.40
N LYS A 105 -0.92 -5.42 -7.09
CA LYS A 105 -1.65 -4.58 -6.13
C LYS A 105 -0.70 -4.07 -5.05
N ILE A 106 -1.01 -2.89 -4.52
CA ILE A 106 -0.27 -2.19 -3.46
C ILE A 106 -1.30 -1.77 -2.41
N GLU A 107 -1.02 -1.94 -1.12
CA GLU A 107 -1.97 -1.67 -0.02
C GLU A 107 -2.15 -0.17 0.21
N VAL A 108 -3.32 0.20 0.74
CA VAL A 108 -3.71 1.57 1.09
C VAL A 108 -2.88 2.21 2.23
N MET A 109 -2.20 1.38 3.01
CA MET A 109 -1.54 1.76 4.25
C MET A 109 -0.27 2.60 4.02
N ALA A 110 0.53 2.33 2.99
CA ALA A 110 1.76 3.09 2.74
C ALA A 110 2.18 3.23 1.26
N PRO A 111 1.25 3.53 0.33
CA PRO A 111 1.58 3.63 -1.08
C PRO A 111 2.38 4.91 -1.37
N CYS A 112 3.42 4.79 -2.18
CA CYS A 112 4.11 5.87 -2.87
C CYS A 112 3.67 5.87 -4.33
N ILE A 113 3.03 6.95 -4.76
CA ILE A 113 2.30 7.02 -6.03
C ILE A 113 2.87 8.16 -6.87
N ARG A 114 3.00 7.93 -8.18
CA ARG A 114 3.38 8.97 -9.14
C ARG A 114 2.26 9.99 -9.29
N SER A 115 2.57 11.28 -9.40
CA SER A 115 1.56 12.34 -9.33
C SER A 115 0.50 12.27 -10.44
N ASP A 116 0.83 11.79 -11.64
CA ASP A 116 -0.14 11.55 -12.72
C ASP A 116 -1.17 10.46 -12.38
N ILE A 117 -0.78 9.46 -11.58
CA ILE A 117 -1.68 8.44 -11.06
C ILE A 117 -2.51 9.00 -9.90
N VAL A 118 -1.92 9.81 -9.02
CA VAL A 118 -2.67 10.53 -7.97
C VAL A 118 -3.74 11.41 -8.60
N ALA A 119 -3.40 12.20 -9.61
CA ALA A 119 -4.32 13.09 -10.30
C ALA A 119 -5.55 12.36 -10.85
N LYS A 120 -5.35 11.16 -11.44
CA LYS A 120 -6.45 10.31 -11.91
C LYS A 120 -7.30 9.76 -10.76
N MET A 121 -6.68 9.42 -9.63
CA MET A 121 -7.36 8.84 -8.48
C MET A 121 -8.13 9.87 -7.63
N LEU A 122 -7.79 11.16 -7.72
CA LEU A 122 -8.37 12.21 -6.87
C LEU A 122 -9.89 12.20 -6.78
N PRO A 123 -10.66 12.06 -7.88
CA PRO A 123 -12.13 12.01 -7.80
C PRO A 123 -12.68 10.81 -7.02
N LEU A 124 -11.86 9.79 -6.72
CA LEU A 124 -12.24 8.62 -5.93
C LEU A 124 -11.84 8.73 -4.46
N PHE A 125 -11.00 9.71 -4.12
CA PHE A 125 -10.62 9.96 -2.73
C PHE A 125 -11.74 10.68 -1.97
N GLU A 126 -12.52 11.48 -2.69
CA GLU A 126 -13.72 12.12 -2.16
C GLU A 126 -14.70 11.05 -1.64
N HIS A 127 -15.14 11.20 -0.38
CA HIS A 127 -16.04 10.27 0.31
C HIS A 127 -15.46 8.88 0.56
N SER A 128 -14.13 8.73 0.53
CA SER A 128 -13.47 7.48 0.90
C SER A 128 -12.85 7.61 2.29
N MET A 129 -13.60 7.21 3.32
CA MET A 129 -13.10 7.34 4.69
C MET A 129 -11.96 6.35 4.94
N GLY A 130 -12.17 5.07 4.56
CA GLY A 130 -11.20 4.00 4.78
C GLY A 130 -10.26 3.74 3.60
N GLY A 131 -10.61 4.20 2.39
CA GLY A 131 -9.84 3.90 1.19
C GLY A 131 -10.03 2.47 0.67
N PHE A 132 -11.00 1.72 1.20
CA PHE A 132 -11.17 0.31 0.85
C PHE A 132 -11.54 0.17 -0.62
N GLY A 133 -10.72 -0.56 -1.38
CA GLY A 133 -10.90 -0.76 -2.82
C GLY A 133 -10.11 0.21 -3.69
N LEU A 134 -9.63 1.35 -3.18
CA LEU A 134 -8.72 2.23 -3.93
C LEU A 134 -7.41 1.49 -4.30
N ASP A 135 -6.96 0.63 -3.40
CA ASP A 135 -5.81 -0.25 -3.53
C ASP A 135 -5.91 -1.29 -4.65
N SER A 136 -7.11 -1.51 -5.16
CA SER A 136 -7.38 -2.35 -6.32
C SER A 136 -7.32 -1.60 -7.66
N LEU A 137 -7.17 -0.27 -7.64
CA LEU A 137 -7.34 0.60 -8.81
C LEU A 137 -6.04 1.23 -9.30
N TRP A 138 -5.20 1.80 -8.43
CA TRP A 138 -4.06 2.62 -8.87
C TRP A 138 -2.99 1.86 -9.68
N THR A 139 -2.93 0.53 -9.57
CA THR A 139 -2.04 -0.32 -10.38
C THR A 139 -2.59 -0.58 -11.79
N ARG A 140 -3.79 -0.08 -12.12
CA ARG A 140 -4.55 -0.40 -13.34
C ARG A 140 -4.88 0.83 -14.20
N LEU A 141 -4.36 2.01 -13.86
CA LEU A 141 -4.74 3.29 -14.50
C LEU A 141 -3.91 3.72 -15.72
N ALA A 142 -2.84 2.98 -16.05
CA ALA A 142 -2.00 3.29 -17.19
C ALA A 142 -2.28 2.38 -18.38
N VAL A 143 -1.90 2.85 -19.56
CA VAL A 143 -1.96 2.06 -20.81
C VAL A 143 -1.10 0.79 -20.68
N ARG A 144 0.03 0.90 -19.97
CA ARG A 144 0.91 -0.22 -19.65
C ARG A 144 1.15 -0.28 -18.15
N ASN A 145 0.55 -1.26 -17.49
CA ASN A 145 0.69 -1.50 -16.04
C ASN A 145 1.77 -2.55 -15.70
N LEU A 146 2.24 -3.30 -16.70
CA LEU A 146 3.27 -4.32 -16.50
C LEU A 146 4.62 -3.66 -16.17
N GLY A 147 5.19 -4.01 -15.02
CA GLY A 147 6.49 -3.54 -14.56
C GLY A 147 6.46 -2.21 -13.80
N THR A 148 5.27 -1.67 -13.51
CA THR A 148 5.13 -0.30 -12.98
C THR A 148 4.76 -0.26 -11.49
N SER A 149 4.67 -1.42 -10.84
CA SER A 149 4.21 -1.52 -9.45
C SER A 149 5.12 -2.44 -8.64
N ALA A 150 5.65 -1.98 -7.50
CA ALA A 150 6.63 -2.76 -6.73
C ALA A 150 6.49 -2.68 -5.19
N VAL A 151 6.88 -3.77 -4.53
CA VAL A 151 7.13 -3.83 -3.08
C VAL A 151 8.65 -3.93 -2.87
N PHE A 152 9.22 -3.05 -2.06
CA PHE A 152 10.65 -3.01 -1.77
C PHE A 152 11.00 -3.80 -0.50
N ASP A 153 11.45 -5.04 -0.66
CA ASP A 153 11.87 -5.91 0.44
C ASP A 153 13.14 -5.38 1.15
N ALA A 154 14.01 -4.69 0.42
CA ALA A 154 15.22 -4.07 0.97
C ALA A 154 14.95 -2.80 1.79
N LEU A 155 13.73 -2.25 1.73
CA LEU A 155 13.33 -1.01 2.40
C LEU A 155 12.17 -1.26 3.37
N PRO A 156 12.34 -2.09 4.41
CA PRO A 156 11.23 -2.45 5.28
C PRO A 156 10.87 -1.33 6.25
N VAL A 157 9.56 -1.15 6.48
CA VAL A 157 9.00 -0.29 7.53
C VAL A 157 8.21 -1.14 8.54
N ARG A 158 7.96 -0.61 9.74
CA ARG A 158 7.21 -1.35 10.77
C ARG A 158 5.81 -0.75 10.96
N HIS A 159 4.77 -1.57 10.80
CA HIS A 159 3.41 -1.19 11.12
C HIS A 159 3.11 -1.51 12.60
N THR A 160 2.90 -0.46 13.38
CA THR A 160 3.08 -0.50 14.85
C THR A 160 1.81 -0.84 15.63
N ARG A 161 0.61 -0.69 15.03
CA ARG A 161 -0.70 -0.91 15.67
C ARG A 161 -1.57 -1.98 14.99
N PRO A 162 -2.52 -2.60 15.70
CA PRO A 162 -3.45 -3.56 15.10
C PRO A 162 -4.29 -2.95 13.97
N VAL A 163 -4.39 -3.68 12.86
CA VAL A 163 -5.22 -3.30 11.71
C VAL A 163 -6.69 -3.15 12.11
N GLY A 164 -7.32 -2.07 11.65
CA GLY A 164 -8.77 -1.94 11.60
C GLY A 164 -9.47 -1.56 12.90
N VAL A 165 -8.77 -1.44 14.04
CA VAL A 165 -9.42 -1.11 15.31
C VAL A 165 -9.98 0.31 15.31
N HIS A 166 -9.15 1.31 14.98
CA HIS A 166 -9.56 2.72 15.04
C HIS A 166 -10.49 3.12 13.88
N LEU A 167 -10.19 2.60 12.68
CA LEU A 167 -10.99 2.87 11.49
C LEU A 167 -12.39 2.26 11.58
N ALA A 168 -12.53 1.02 12.06
CA ALA A 168 -13.84 0.38 12.19
C ALA A 168 -14.77 1.14 13.16
N THR A 169 -14.25 1.61 14.29
CA THR A 169 -15.03 2.41 15.24
C THR A 169 -15.53 3.71 14.61
N THR A 170 -14.67 4.39 13.84
CA THR A 170 -15.01 5.65 13.17
C THR A 170 -16.03 5.44 12.05
N MET A 171 -15.84 4.40 11.22
CA MET A 171 -16.75 4.08 10.12
C MET A 171 -18.15 3.72 10.62
N LEU A 172 -18.26 2.91 11.68
CA LEU A 172 -19.55 2.55 12.29
C LEU A 172 -20.38 3.77 12.72
N GLY A 173 -19.74 4.84 13.21
CA GLY A 173 -20.41 6.08 13.60
C GLY A 173 -20.93 6.91 12.42
N SER A 174 -20.40 6.68 11.21
CA SER A 174 -20.76 7.41 9.98
C SER A 174 -21.78 6.68 9.09
N GLY A 175 -22.15 5.44 9.44
CA GLY A 175 -23.06 4.61 8.63
C GLY A 175 -22.40 3.90 7.43
N HIS A 176 -21.09 4.09 7.22
CA HIS A 176 -20.32 3.40 6.18
C HIS A 176 -19.61 2.17 6.75
N THR A 177 -19.37 1.15 5.91
CA THR A 177 -18.53 -0.02 6.27
C THR A 177 -17.45 -0.25 5.22
N ALA A 178 -16.32 -0.82 5.65
CA ALA A 178 -15.22 -1.22 4.76
C ALA A 178 -15.71 -2.11 3.60
N GLU A 179 -16.62 -3.04 3.90
CA GLU A 179 -17.23 -3.92 2.90
C GLU A 179 -18.11 -3.16 1.90
N SER A 180 -18.83 -2.14 2.36
CA SER A 180 -19.67 -1.32 1.48
C SER A 180 -18.84 -0.50 0.49
N GLU A 181 -17.76 0.16 0.94
CA GLU A 181 -16.84 0.91 0.08
C GLU A 181 -16.21 -0.02 -0.97
N LEU A 182 -15.65 -1.14 -0.51
CA LEU A 182 -15.03 -2.15 -1.39
C LEU A 182 -16.02 -2.68 -2.43
N ARG A 183 -17.25 -3.00 -2.02
CA ARG A 183 -18.29 -3.53 -2.92
C ARG A 183 -18.73 -2.50 -3.94
N GLN A 184 -18.90 -1.24 -3.55
CA GLN A 184 -19.31 -0.17 -4.46
C GLN A 184 -18.26 0.03 -5.57
N LEU A 185 -16.99 0.15 -5.21
CA LEU A 185 -15.90 0.29 -6.18
C LEU A 185 -15.72 -1.00 -7.01
N GLY A 186 -15.85 -2.18 -6.37
CA GLY A 186 -15.71 -3.48 -7.04
C GLY A 186 -16.76 -3.69 -8.14
N LEU A 187 -18.01 -3.31 -7.87
CA LEU A 187 -19.09 -3.34 -8.86
C LEU A 187 -18.86 -2.31 -9.99
N ARG A 188 -18.34 -1.12 -9.66
CA ARG A 188 -18.12 -0.05 -10.64
C ARG A 188 -16.95 -0.32 -11.58
N TYR A 189 -15.83 -0.83 -11.06
CA TYR A 189 -14.56 -0.96 -11.80
C TYR A 189 -14.12 -2.41 -12.06
N GLY A 190 -14.97 -3.39 -11.76
CA GLY A 190 -14.75 -4.78 -12.11
C GLY A 190 -13.52 -5.37 -11.41
N PHE A 191 -13.54 -5.42 -10.09
CA PHE A 191 -12.55 -6.15 -9.30
C PHE A 191 -13.19 -6.93 -8.15
N GLY A 192 -12.50 -7.96 -7.68
CA GLY A 192 -12.97 -8.85 -6.62
C GLY A 192 -12.13 -8.74 -5.35
N GLU A 193 -11.91 -9.89 -4.70
CA GLU A 193 -11.10 -9.98 -3.49
C GLU A 193 -9.69 -9.39 -3.69
N PHE A 194 -9.28 -8.55 -2.74
CA PHE A 194 -7.93 -8.01 -2.71
C PHE A 194 -6.93 -9.09 -2.26
N PHE A 195 -6.09 -9.54 -3.20
CA PHE A 195 -4.91 -10.35 -2.90
C PHE A 195 -3.77 -9.96 -3.85
N PRO A 196 -2.65 -9.39 -3.33
CA PRO A 196 -1.49 -9.02 -4.13
C PRO A 196 -0.69 -10.24 -4.58
N LEU A 197 -0.27 -10.25 -5.84
CA LEU A 197 0.53 -11.30 -6.46
C LEU A 197 1.83 -10.73 -6.98
N SER A 198 2.96 -11.33 -6.60
CA SER A 198 4.28 -10.97 -7.14
C SER A 198 4.53 -11.68 -8.47
N TYR A 199 4.60 -10.98 -9.59
CA TYR A 199 4.75 -11.60 -10.91
C TYR A 199 6.18 -11.62 -11.45
N GLU A 200 7.02 -10.73 -10.95
CA GLU A 200 8.47 -10.73 -11.16
C GLU A 200 9.15 -10.29 -9.85
N ALA A 201 10.39 -10.71 -9.62
CA ALA A 201 11.18 -10.29 -8.47
C ALA A 201 12.65 -10.16 -8.84
N VAL A 202 13.36 -9.27 -8.17
CA VAL A 202 14.80 -9.08 -8.33
C VAL A 202 15.47 -9.36 -6.99
N ASP A 203 16.50 -10.20 -6.98
CA ASP A 203 17.28 -10.46 -5.77
C ASP A 203 18.42 -9.45 -5.56
N LEU A 204 19.05 -9.51 -4.39
CA LEU A 204 20.15 -8.62 -3.99
C LEU A 204 21.39 -8.71 -4.91
N LYS A 205 21.45 -9.70 -5.80
CA LYS A 205 22.50 -9.84 -6.83
C LYS A 205 22.05 -9.36 -8.21
N GLY A 206 20.88 -8.73 -8.30
CA GLY A 206 20.27 -8.27 -9.54
C GLY A 206 19.65 -9.38 -10.40
N ARG A 207 19.54 -10.62 -9.91
CA ARG A 207 18.96 -11.72 -10.71
C ARG A 207 17.45 -11.59 -10.74
N ARG A 208 16.87 -11.74 -11.93
CA ARG A 208 15.44 -11.66 -12.16
C ARG A 208 14.77 -13.03 -12.03
N TRP A 209 13.64 -13.06 -11.34
CA TRP A 209 12.81 -14.23 -11.10
C TRP A 209 11.43 -13.97 -11.67
N ARG A 210 11.02 -14.72 -12.69
CA ARG A 210 9.70 -14.56 -13.36
C ARG A 210 8.73 -15.71 -13.08
N SER A 211 9.21 -16.79 -12.46
CA SER A 211 8.37 -17.91 -12.07
C SER A 211 7.64 -17.57 -10.77
N ARG A 212 6.36 -17.25 -10.91
CA ARG A 212 5.45 -16.94 -9.79
C ARG A 212 5.47 -18.01 -8.69
N PRO A 213 5.35 -19.32 -8.99
CA PRO A 213 5.44 -20.35 -7.95
C PRO A 213 6.79 -20.34 -7.23
N ILE A 214 7.90 -20.11 -7.93
CA ILE A 214 9.22 -20.03 -7.32
C ILE A 214 9.33 -18.80 -6.40
N ILE A 215 8.80 -17.64 -6.82
CA ILE A 215 8.74 -16.45 -5.95
C ILE A 215 7.97 -16.78 -4.66
N GLY A 216 6.79 -17.39 -4.79
CA GLY A 216 5.98 -17.82 -3.66
C GLY A 216 6.69 -18.82 -2.73
N LEU A 217 7.43 -19.79 -3.28
CA LEU A 217 8.22 -20.75 -2.51
C LEU A 217 9.40 -20.10 -1.77
N ARG A 218 10.01 -19.06 -2.34
CA ARG A 218 11.09 -18.32 -1.66
C ARG A 218 10.54 -17.47 -0.51
N MET A 219 9.39 -16.82 -0.69
CA MET A 219 8.67 -16.12 0.38
C MET A 219 8.26 -17.08 1.50
N VAL A 220 7.54 -18.14 1.11
CA VAL A 220 7.61 -19.51 1.65
C VAL A 220 8.67 -19.75 2.74
N ALA A 221 9.83 -20.13 2.23
CA ALA A 221 11.02 -20.51 2.99
C ALA A 221 11.51 -19.38 3.90
N ASP A 222 11.57 -18.14 3.41
CA ASP A 222 12.04 -17.00 4.21
C ASP A 222 11.16 -16.77 5.46
N TYR A 223 9.84 -16.86 5.30
CA TYR A 223 8.90 -16.70 6.42
C TYR A 223 8.98 -17.84 7.42
N VAL A 224 9.23 -19.07 6.96
CA VAL A 224 9.47 -20.23 7.83
C VAL A 224 10.76 -20.07 8.65
N LEU A 225 11.83 -19.57 8.02
CA LEU A 225 13.10 -19.28 8.69
C LEU A 225 12.97 -18.12 9.68
N GLY A 226 12.22 -17.08 9.30
CA GLY A 226 11.94 -15.88 10.09
C GLY A 226 10.83 -16.02 11.13
N ARG A 227 10.25 -17.22 11.33
CA ARG A 227 9.02 -17.43 12.12
C ARG A 227 9.04 -16.85 13.53
N ARG A 228 10.21 -16.75 14.17
CA ARG A 228 10.36 -16.21 15.53
C ARG A 228 10.16 -14.69 15.60
N ALA A 229 10.33 -13.99 14.48
CA ALA A 229 10.14 -12.55 14.39
C ALA A 229 8.69 -12.17 14.06
N PHE A 230 7.80 -13.13 13.80
CA PHE A 230 6.42 -12.84 13.46
C PHE A 230 5.64 -12.35 14.68
N ARG A 231 5.06 -11.15 14.58
CA ARG A 231 4.12 -10.66 15.60
C ARG A 231 2.80 -11.43 15.59
N GLN A 232 2.34 -11.84 14.41
CA GLN A 232 1.10 -12.59 14.23
C GLN A 232 1.37 -14.00 13.67
N LEU A 233 1.24 -15.02 14.52
CA LEU A 233 1.40 -16.44 14.15
C LEU A 233 0.06 -17.20 14.04
N HIS A 234 -1.07 -16.55 14.30
CA HIS A 234 -2.37 -17.20 14.24
C HIS A 234 -2.67 -17.74 12.82
N LYS A 235 -3.03 -19.02 12.72
CA LYS A 235 -3.28 -19.75 11.46
C LYS A 235 -2.13 -19.65 10.44
N TRP A 236 -0.87 -19.47 10.89
CA TRP A 236 0.27 -19.19 10.01
C TRP A 236 0.47 -20.25 8.91
N LYS A 237 0.41 -21.55 9.23
CA LYS A 237 0.53 -22.63 8.22
C LYS A 237 -0.52 -22.50 7.12
N ARG A 238 -1.77 -22.21 7.49
CA ARG A 238 -2.87 -21.97 6.53
C ARG A 238 -2.62 -20.71 5.70
N ARG A 239 -2.12 -19.63 6.32
CA ARG A 239 -1.78 -18.39 5.61
C ARG A 239 -0.63 -18.61 4.61
N LEU A 240 0.43 -19.33 4.97
CA LEU A 240 1.53 -19.69 4.06
C LEU A 240 1.06 -20.57 2.90
N TRP A 241 0.24 -21.58 3.18
CA TRP A 241 -0.37 -22.40 2.13
C TRP A 241 -1.24 -21.57 1.19
N HIS A 242 -2.05 -20.65 1.75
CA HIS A 242 -2.89 -19.76 0.96
C HIS A 242 -2.05 -18.83 0.07
N LEU A 243 -0.97 -18.26 0.60
CA LEU A 243 0.00 -17.47 -0.16
C LEU A 243 0.52 -18.26 -1.36
N LEU A 244 1.09 -19.45 -1.12
CA LEU A 244 1.67 -20.28 -2.16
C LEU A 244 0.64 -20.68 -3.21
N ARG A 245 -0.54 -21.14 -2.78
CA ARG A 245 -1.64 -21.54 -3.67
C ARG A 245 -2.09 -20.38 -4.55
N ARG A 246 -2.31 -19.18 -3.99
CA ARG A 246 -2.73 -17.99 -4.75
C ARG A 246 -1.66 -17.58 -5.74
N GLN A 247 -0.39 -17.59 -5.31
CA GLN A 247 0.73 -17.25 -6.16
C GLN A 247 0.88 -18.19 -7.36
N TYR A 248 0.51 -19.46 -7.20
CA TYR A 248 0.46 -20.46 -8.28
C TYR A 248 -0.79 -20.32 -9.17
N SER A 249 -1.99 -20.24 -8.59
CA SER A 249 -3.23 -20.54 -9.32
C SER A 249 -4.03 -19.34 -9.80
N ARG A 250 -3.79 -18.12 -9.27
CA ARG A 250 -4.59 -16.94 -9.65
C ARG A 250 -3.97 -16.21 -10.84
N PRO A 251 -4.73 -15.58 -11.74
CA PRO A 251 -4.15 -14.66 -12.72
C PRO A 251 -3.64 -13.39 -12.04
N VAL A 252 -2.63 -12.77 -12.63
CA VAL A 252 -2.14 -11.44 -12.24
C VAL A 252 -3.10 -10.41 -12.81
N GLU A 253 -3.54 -9.44 -12.00
CA GLU A 253 -4.50 -8.43 -12.46
C GLU A 253 -3.79 -7.13 -12.86
N LEU A 254 -3.59 -6.93 -14.17
CA LEU A 254 -2.94 -5.74 -14.74
C LEU A 254 -3.80 -5.08 -15.82
N SER A 255 -5.07 -5.51 -15.97
CA SER A 255 -5.96 -4.93 -16.97
C SER A 255 -6.14 -3.44 -16.72
N GLN A 256 -6.14 -2.66 -17.80
CA GLN A 256 -6.39 -1.23 -17.70
C GLN A 256 -7.85 -0.99 -17.37
N ILE A 257 -8.10 -0.14 -16.38
CA ILE A 257 -9.42 0.44 -16.12
C ILE A 257 -9.45 1.89 -16.59
N LYS A 258 -10.64 2.37 -16.94
CA LYS A 258 -10.91 3.77 -17.21
C LYS A 258 -11.81 4.27 -16.08
N LEU A 259 -11.43 5.40 -15.48
CA LEU A 259 -12.21 6.08 -14.45
C LEU A 259 -13.28 6.97 -15.09
#